data_AF-A0A9X0A3X2-F1
#
_entry.id   AF-A0A9X0A3X2-F1
#
_cell.length_a   1.000
_cell.length_b   1.000
_cell.length_c   1.000
_cell.angle_alpha   90.00
_cell.angle_beta   90.00
_cell.angle_gamma   90.00
#
_symmetry.space_group_name_H-M   'P 1'
#
loop_
_entity.id
_entity.type
_entity.pdbx_description
1 polymer ?
#
loop_
_entity_poly.entity_id
_entity_poly.type
_entity_poly.pdbx_seq_one_letter_code
_entity_poly.pdbx_strand_id
1 'polypeptide(L)'
;MNFVTYIQVLLFLEVAAQKEQVTLLFVGDISFSGPVKYYVEHNYHSYNDTFSDVAPFIREADISIANLESPFVNKDMHRYKVAKVVNLDSSPEAVSALRYYC
;
A
#
# COMPACT_ATOMS: atom_id res chain seq x y z
N MET A 1 15.61 -4.85 -11.65
CA MET A 1 16.03 -4.03 -10.49
C MET A 1 17.25 -3.25 -10.94
N ASN A 2 17.13 -1.93 -11.10
CA ASN A 2 18.11 -1.14 -11.87
C ASN A 2 19.16 -0.54 -10.92
N PHE A 3 20.36 -0.26 -11.43
CA PHE A 3 21.50 0.28 -10.66
C PHE A 3 21.14 1.55 -9.86
N VAL A 4 20.28 2.40 -10.41
CA VAL A 4 19.74 3.60 -9.75
C VAL A 4 18.96 3.25 -8.49
N THR A 5 18.16 2.19 -8.52
CA THR A 5 17.37 1.70 -7.37
C THR A 5 18.29 1.21 -6.25
N TYR A 6 19.40 0.56 -6.59
CA TYR A 6 20.38 0.07 -5.61
C TYR A 6 21.10 1.21 -4.89
N ILE A 7 21.48 2.26 -5.63
CA ILE A 7 22.09 3.47 -5.04
C ILE A 7 21.09 4.20 -4.13
N GLN A 8 19.82 4.32 -4.51
CA GLN A 8 18.80 4.92 -3.64
C GLN A 8 18.62 4.13 -2.35
N VAL A 9 18.52 2.80 -2.42
CA VAL A 9 18.40 1.95 -1.21
C VAL A 9 19.63 2.11 -0.31
N LEU A 10 20.84 2.11 -0.87
CA LEU A 10 22.07 2.32 -0.10
C LEU A 10 22.11 3.71 0.56
N LEU A 11 21.71 4.76 -0.15
CA LEU A 11 21.68 6.12 0.39
C LEU A 11 20.67 6.26 1.53
N PHE A 12 19.50 5.62 1.41
CA PHE A 12 18.51 5.56 2.48
C PHE A 12 19.03 4.82 3.71
N LEU A 13 19.73 3.69 3.52
CA LEU A 13 20.33 2.93 4.62
C LEU A 13 21.43 3.74 5.33
N GLU A 14 22.21 4.52 4.59
CA GLU A 14 23.30 5.33 5.15
C GLU A 14 22.79 6.55 5.92
N VAL A 15 21.72 7.21 5.44
CA VAL A 15 21.01 8.26 6.18
C VAL A 15 20.34 7.69 7.44
N ALA A 16 19.73 6.50 7.35
CA ALA A 16 19.18 5.81 8.52
C ALA A 16 20.27 5.44 9.54
N ALA A 17 21.48 5.07 9.08
CA ALA A 17 22.62 4.77 9.94
C ALA A 17 23.18 6.01 10.68
N GLN A 18 22.82 7.23 10.24
CA GLN A 18 23.25 8.48 10.88
C GLN A 18 22.30 8.94 12.00
N LYS A 19 21.11 8.35 12.12
CA LYS A 19 20.20 8.57 13.26
C LYS A 19 20.58 7.66 14.43
N GLU A 20 20.54 8.19 15.65
CA GLU A 20 20.73 7.39 16.87
C GLU A 20 19.61 6.34 17.07
N GLN A 21 18.43 6.58 16.48
CA GLN A 21 17.27 5.69 16.53
C GLN A 21 16.59 5.66 15.17
N VAL A 22 16.23 4.45 14.72
CA VAL A 22 15.46 4.21 13.49
C VAL A 22 14.09 3.68 13.89
N THR A 23 13.03 4.23 13.33
CA THR A 23 11.65 3.78 13.59
C THR A 23 11.20 2.83 12.48
N LEU A 24 10.90 1.58 12.87
CA LEU A 24 10.26 0.59 12.01
C LEU A 24 8.79 0.47 12.42
N LEU A 25 7.88 0.83 11.52
CA LEU A 25 6.44 0.68 11.73
C LEU A 25 5.92 -0.54 10.97
N PHE A 26 5.32 -1.48 11.69
CA PHE A 26 4.57 -2.58 11.09
C PHE A 26 3.10 -2.20 11.07
N VAL A 27 2.62 -1.78 9.90
CA VAL A 27 1.23 -1.29 9.71
C VAL A 27 0.22 -2.44 9.76
N GLY A 28 0.68 -3.66 9.47
CA GLY A 28 -0.17 -4.84 9.34
C GLY A 28 -0.73 -4.98 7.92
N ASP A 29 -1.95 -5.47 7.82
CA ASP A 29 -2.60 -5.77 6.55
C ASP A 29 -3.21 -4.52 5.91
N ILE A 30 -2.91 -4.30 4.63
CA ILE A 30 -3.50 -3.25 3.80
C ILE A 30 -4.31 -3.87 2.67
N SER A 31 -5.51 -3.35 2.44
CA SER A 31 -6.42 -3.84 1.41
C SER A 31 -7.26 -2.71 0.83
N PHE A 32 -7.39 -2.67 -0.49
CA PHE A 32 -8.31 -1.76 -1.20
C PHE A 32 -9.51 -2.50 -1.81
N SER A 33 -9.72 -3.75 -1.39
CA SER A 33 -10.81 -4.60 -1.86
C SER A 33 -12.02 -4.58 -0.92
N GLY A 34 -13.06 -5.37 -1.23
CA GLY A 34 -14.20 -5.58 -0.35
C GLY A 34 -14.90 -4.26 0.05
N PRO A 35 -15.06 -3.97 1.35
CA PRO A 35 -15.71 -2.74 1.80
C PRO A 35 -15.09 -1.47 1.23
N VAL A 36 -13.77 -1.34 1.22
CA VAL A 36 -13.08 -0.13 0.71
C VAL A 36 -13.47 0.15 -0.74
N LYS A 37 -13.38 -0.87 -1.59
CA LYS A 37 -13.80 -0.79 -2.99
C LYS A 37 -15.28 -0.43 -3.13
N TYR A 38 -16.14 -1.04 -2.33
CA TYR A 38 -17.58 -0.73 -2.32
C TYR A 38 -17.85 0.75 -2.01
N TYR A 39 -17.23 1.32 -0.96
CA TYR A 39 -17.40 2.73 -0.60
C TYR A 39 -16.89 3.68 -1.70
N VAL A 40 -15.78 3.32 -2.37
CA VAL A 40 -15.26 4.10 -3.50
C VAL A 40 -16.18 4.07 -4.72
N GLU A 41 -16.65 2.88 -5.11
CA GLU A 41 -17.55 2.71 -6.25
C GLU A 41 -18.90 3.45 -6.08
N HIS A 42 -19.32 3.67 -4.83
CA HIS A 42 -20.55 4.39 -4.49
C HIS A 42 -20.32 5.87 -4.14
N ASN A 43 -19.09 6.38 -4.30
CA ASN A 43 -18.70 7.78 -4.00
C ASN A 43 -18.92 8.20 -2.54
N TYR A 44 -18.87 7.26 -1.60
CA TYR A 44 -18.94 7.55 -0.17
C TYR A 44 -17.57 7.93 0.39
N HIS A 45 -16.49 7.35 -0.17
CA HIS A 45 -15.11 7.63 0.19
C HIS A 45 -14.22 7.54 -1.06
N SER A 46 -12.99 8.04 -0.97
CA SER A 46 -11.93 7.83 -1.94
C SER A 46 -10.91 6.81 -1.41
N TYR A 47 -10.09 6.24 -2.30
CA TYR A 47 -8.98 5.39 -1.84
C TYR A 47 -7.99 6.16 -0.95
N ASN A 48 -7.90 7.48 -1.10
CA ASN A 48 -7.08 8.36 -0.26
C ASN A 48 -7.67 8.63 1.13
N ASP A 49 -8.85 8.10 1.44
CA ASP A 49 -9.41 8.15 2.79
C ASP A 49 -9.12 6.85 3.56
N THR A 50 -8.73 5.77 2.86
CA THR A 50 -8.59 4.41 3.43
C THR A 50 -7.64 4.33 4.63
N PHE A 51 -6.57 5.13 4.63
CA PHE A 51 -5.53 5.10 5.65
C PHE A 51 -5.34 6.46 6.31
N SER A 52 -6.31 7.37 6.23
CA SER A 52 -6.20 8.74 6.76
C SER A 52 -5.77 8.75 8.23
N ASP A 53 -6.32 7.83 9.02
CA ASP A 53 -6.13 7.79 10.47
C ASP A 53 -4.75 7.24 10.87
N VAL A 54 -4.15 6.41 10.00
CA VAL A 54 -2.82 5.84 10.24
C VAL A 54 -1.70 6.56 9.48
N ALA A 55 -2.07 7.44 8.54
CA ALA A 55 -1.14 8.18 7.70
C ALA A 55 -0.08 8.98 8.44
N PRO A 56 -0.38 9.67 9.57
CA PRO A 56 0.65 10.39 10.32
C PRO A 56 1.78 9.47 10.80
N PHE A 57 1.43 8.30 11.36
CA PHE A 57 2.39 7.33 11.86
C PHE A 57 3.25 6.73 10.73
N ILE A 58 2.64 6.46 9.58
CA ILE A 58 3.35 5.94 8.40
C ILE A 58 4.41 6.92 7.91
N ARG A 59 4.10 8.22 7.90
CA ARG A 59 5.00 9.29 7.44
C ARG A 59 6.09 9.64 8.43
N GLU A 60 5.84 9.48 9.72
CA GLU A 60 6.83 9.73 10.78
C GLU A 60 7.86 8.61 10.90
N ALA A 61 7.50 7.38 10.53
CA ALA A 61 8.41 6.25 10.55
C ALA A 61 9.47 6.34 9.44
N ASP A 62 10.70 5.91 9.76
CA ASP A 62 11.77 5.81 8.76
C ASP A 62 11.50 4.70 7.74
N ILE A 63 10.92 3.60 8.22
CA ILE A 63 10.53 2.45 7.39
C ILE A 63 9.16 1.96 7.86
N SER A 64 8.19 2.00 6.94
CA SER A 64 6.87 1.41 7.13
C SER A 64 6.73 0.12 6.32
N ILE A 65 6.36 -0.96 6.99
CA ILE A 65 6.17 -2.29 6.39
C ILE A 65 4.70 -2.67 6.52
N ALA A 66 4.09 -2.97 5.38
CA ALA A 66 2.69 -3.37 5.30
C ALA A 66 2.54 -4.60 4.41
N ASN A 67 1.60 -5.46 4.76
CA ASN A 67 1.25 -6.65 4.00
C ASN A 67 0.09 -6.35 3.04
N LEU A 68 0.35 -6.42 1.74
CA LEU A 68 -0.67 -6.16 0.73
C LEU A 68 -1.54 -7.40 0.50
N GLU A 69 -2.70 -7.43 1.15
CA GLU A 69 -3.64 -8.57 1.15
C GLU A 69 -4.50 -8.68 -0.12
N SER A 70 -4.44 -7.68 -1.01
CA SER A 70 -5.25 -7.65 -2.22
C SER A 70 -4.40 -7.27 -3.43
N PRO A 71 -4.16 -8.20 -4.37
CA PRO A 71 -3.42 -7.88 -5.59
C PRO A 71 -4.16 -6.82 -6.42
N PHE A 72 -3.38 -5.94 -7.05
CA PHE A 72 -3.91 -5.05 -8.08
C PHE A 72 -4.22 -5.86 -9.33
N VAL A 73 -5.50 -5.87 -9.72
CA VAL A 73 -5.95 -6.63 -10.89
C VAL A 73 -6.67 -5.73 -11.86
N ASN A 74 -6.48 -5.99 -13.16
CA ASN A 74 -7.27 -5.37 -14.21
C ASN A 74 -8.36 -6.32 -14.70
N LYS A 75 -9.26 -5.83 -15.56
CA LYS A 75 -10.39 -6.59 -16.10
C LYS A 75 -9.95 -7.87 -16.83
N ASP A 76 -8.76 -7.87 -17.44
CA ASP A 76 -8.22 -8.99 -18.22
C ASP A 76 -7.55 -10.09 -17.37
N MET A 77 -7.30 -9.80 -16.08
CA MET A 77 -6.69 -10.73 -15.14
C MET A 77 -7.70 -11.67 -14.46
N HIS A 78 -9.00 -11.42 -14.60
CA HIS A 78 -10.06 -12.31 -14.09
C HIS A 78 -10.33 -13.49 -15.04
N ARG A 79 -9.31 -14.27 -15.37
CA ARG A 79 -9.45 -15.42 -16.29
C ARG A 79 -10.17 -16.62 -15.67
N TYR A 80 -10.15 -16.74 -14.34
CA TYR A 80 -10.78 -17.84 -13.61
C TYR A 80 -11.47 -17.33 -12.34
N LYS A 81 -12.76 -16.99 -12.43
CA LYS A 81 -13.58 -16.72 -11.25
C LYS A 81 -14.07 -18.04 -10.67
N VAL A 82 -13.45 -18.52 -9.60
CA VAL A 82 -13.98 -19.64 -8.81
C VAL A 82 -15.20 -19.13 -8.07
N ALA A 83 -16.39 -19.59 -8.44
CA ALA A 83 -17.69 -19.06 -7.99
C ALA A 83 -17.96 -19.16 -6.48
N LYS A 84 -17.04 -19.71 -5.68
CA LYS A 84 -17.19 -19.93 -4.23
C LYS A 84 -16.11 -19.25 -3.37
N VAL A 85 -15.24 -18.43 -3.95
CA VAL A 85 -14.17 -17.75 -3.21
C VAL A 85 -14.34 -16.24 -3.32
N VAL A 86 -14.25 -15.54 -2.19
CA VAL A 86 -14.14 -14.07 -2.18
C VAL A 86 -12.80 -13.71 -2.81
N ASN A 87 -12.83 -13.07 -3.97
CA ASN A 87 -11.61 -12.56 -4.60
C ASN A 87 -11.31 -11.20 -3.98
N LEU A 88 -10.21 -11.12 -3.22
CA LEU A 88 -9.67 -9.86 -2.76
C LEU A 88 -8.93 -9.21 -3.92
N ASP A 89 -9.54 -8.18 -4.49
CA ASP A 89 -9.10 -7.60 -5.73
C ASP A 89 -9.08 -6.07 -5.64
N SER A 90 -7.88 -5.50 -5.79
CA SER A 90 -7.68 -4.05 -5.71
C SER A 90 -7.72 -3.43 -7.10
N SER A 91 -8.42 -2.31 -7.22
CA SER A 91 -8.42 -1.54 -8.47
C SER A 91 -7.04 -0.93 -8.70
N PRO A 92 -6.47 -0.94 -9.93
CA PRO A 92 -5.15 -0.38 -10.19
C PRO A 92 -5.02 1.09 -9.78
N GLU A 93 -6.11 1.86 -9.82
CA GLU A 93 -6.19 3.26 -9.40
C GLU A 93 -5.89 3.45 -7.91
N ALA A 94 -6.19 2.45 -7.07
CA ALA A 94 -5.94 2.48 -5.64
C ALA A 94 -4.44 2.52 -5.30
N VAL A 95 -3.55 2.14 -6.23
CA VAL A 95 -2.09 2.23 -6.03
C VAL A 95 -1.64 3.67 -5.76
N SER A 96 -2.38 4.65 -6.27
CA SER A 96 -2.09 6.08 -6.04
C SER A 96 -2.25 6.47 -4.58
N ALA A 97 -3.16 5.81 -3.84
CA ALA A 97 -3.34 6.05 -2.42
C ALA A 97 -2.10 5.62 -1.62
N LEU A 98 -1.40 4.56 -2.00
CA LEU A 98 -0.15 4.18 -1.34
C LEU A 98 0.92 5.29 -1.44
N ARG A 99 1.00 5.97 -2.60
CA ARG A 99 1.91 7.11 -2.80
C ARG A 99 1.50 8.36 -2.03
N TYR A 100 0.25 8.46 -1.60
CA TYR A 100 -0.21 9.59 -0.81
C TYR A 100 0.27 9.48 0.66
N TYR A 101 0.58 8.28 1.11
CA TYR A 101 0.97 8.00 2.50
C TYR A 101 2.46 7.69 2.67
N CYS A 102 3.15 7.28 1.61
CA CYS A 102 4.59 6.97 1.60
C CYS A 102 5.43 8.07 0.93
#